data_AF-A0A6H1RDB6-F1
#
_entry.id   AF-A0A6H1RDB6-F1
#
_cell.length_a   1.000
_cell.length_b   1.000
_cell.length_c   1.000
_cell.angle_alpha   90.00
_cell.angle_beta   90.00
_cell.angle_gamma   90.00
#
_symmetry.space_group_name_H-M   'P 1'
#
loop_
_entity.id
_entity.type
_entity.pdbx_description
1 polymer ?
#
loop_
_entity_poly.entity_id
_entity_poly.type
_entity_poly.pdbx_seq_one_letter_code
_entity_poly.pdbx_strand_id
1 'polypeptide(L)'
;MAWSRWPSGRPQRRDRYTLGLSTAVELVWAVLVLWPGTLPMPLLVVALVFIGAGGGGAMLAFDGARMANATHRCGTAPDVVNMGGLSAAVLIQLVVGAVQSVSDLPAAQAYRWAFAPVLVLMAVGTLAQWLRRPKTSRPGEPPSHARPWG
;
A
#
# COMPACT_ATOMS: atom_id res chain seq x y z
N MET A 1 -13.99 30.72 -18.84
CA MET A 1 -14.34 29.34 -18.46
C MET A 1 -13.44 28.91 -17.31
N ALA A 2 -13.88 29.15 -16.07
CA ALA A 2 -13.09 29.04 -14.84
C ALA A 2 -13.63 27.89 -13.97
N TRP A 3 -13.28 26.65 -14.32
CA TRP A 3 -13.82 25.44 -13.67
C TRP A 3 -12.78 24.32 -13.53
N SER A 4 -11.70 24.52 -12.77
CA SER A 4 -10.91 23.36 -12.29
C SER A 4 -10.19 23.57 -10.95
N ARG A 5 -10.45 24.68 -10.24
CA ARG A 5 -9.88 24.91 -8.91
C ARG A 5 -10.78 24.37 -7.80
N TRP A 6 -11.09 23.07 -7.81
CA TRP A 6 -11.49 22.29 -6.62
C TRP A 6 -11.36 20.81 -7.03
N PRO A 7 -10.54 20.00 -6.34
CA PRO A 7 -10.83 19.69 -4.94
C PRO A 7 -9.58 19.58 -4.05
N SER A 8 -9.19 20.68 -3.40
CA SER A 8 -8.19 20.64 -2.31
C SER A 8 -8.86 20.24 -1.00
N GLY A 9 -9.48 19.07 -0.97
CA GLY A 9 -9.93 18.43 0.26
C GLY A 9 -8.75 17.83 1.03
N ARG A 10 -7.78 18.67 1.43
CA ARG A 10 -6.61 18.33 2.27
C ARG A 10 -5.85 17.08 1.79
N PRO A 11 -4.92 17.18 0.82
CA PRO A 11 -4.07 16.06 0.40
C PRO A 11 -3.38 15.34 1.58
N GLN A 12 -3.07 16.07 2.67
CA GLN A 12 -2.51 15.46 3.88
C GLN A 12 -3.46 14.48 4.58
N ARG A 13 -4.78 14.65 4.48
CA ARG A 13 -5.75 13.70 5.04
C ARG A 13 -5.78 12.43 4.21
N ARG A 14 -5.78 12.53 2.88
CA ARG A 14 -5.76 11.38 1.97
C ARG A 14 -4.53 10.50 2.20
N ASP A 15 -3.35 11.11 2.27
CA ASP A 15 -2.12 10.36 2.52
C ASP A 15 -2.17 9.63 3.87
N ARG A 16 -2.71 10.28 4.93
CA ARG A 16 -2.90 9.63 6.24
C ARG A 16 -3.89 8.47 6.18
N TYR A 17 -4.98 8.57 5.39
CA TYR A 17 -5.95 7.48 5.22
C TYR A 17 -5.35 6.29 4.47
N THR A 18 -4.68 6.51 3.33
CA THR A 18 -4.04 5.43 2.56
C THR A 18 -3.00 4.70 3.37
N LEU A 19 -2.25 5.44 4.19
CA LEU A 19 -1.24 4.86 5.06
C LEU A 19 -1.82 4.14 6.26
N GLY A 20 -2.87 4.67 6.89
CA GLY A 20 -3.62 3.97 7.93
C GLY A 20 -4.20 2.65 7.43
N LEU A 21 -4.77 2.65 6.22
CA LEU A 21 -5.26 1.44 5.56
C LEU A 21 -4.13 0.45 5.29
N SER A 22 -3.01 0.91 4.71
CA SER A 22 -1.84 0.05 4.42
C SER A 22 -1.31 -0.61 5.71
N THR A 23 -1.16 0.16 6.79
CA THR A 23 -0.72 -0.37 8.09
C THR A 23 -1.72 -1.34 8.70
N ALA A 24 -3.03 -1.12 8.55
CA ALA A 24 -4.04 -2.02 9.08
C ALA A 24 -3.99 -3.38 8.37
N VAL A 25 -3.86 -3.38 7.03
CA VAL A 25 -3.71 -4.62 6.25
C VAL A 25 -2.41 -5.33 6.62
N GLU A 26 -1.32 -4.58 6.83
CA GLU A 26 -0.03 -5.13 7.25
C GLU A 26 -0.10 -5.81 8.63
N LEU A 27 -0.82 -5.21 9.58
CA LEU A 27 -1.05 -5.80 10.90
C LEU A 27 -1.86 -7.10 10.83
N VAL A 28 -2.89 -7.16 9.99
CA VAL A 28 -3.68 -8.39 9.79
C VAL A 28 -2.79 -9.51 9.23
N TRP A 29 -1.95 -9.19 8.24
CA TRP A 29 -0.97 -10.13 7.70
C TRP A 29 0.07 -10.56 8.75
N ALA A 30 0.54 -9.64 9.59
CA ALA A 30 1.48 -9.96 10.67
C ALA A 30 0.87 -10.93 11.67
N VAL A 31 -0.39 -10.76 12.04
CA VAL A 31 -1.10 -11.71 12.89
C VAL A 31 -1.15 -13.08 12.23
N LEU A 32 -1.47 -13.18 10.94
CA LEU A 32 -1.52 -14.48 10.23
C LEU A 32 -0.16 -15.19 10.21
N VAL A 33 0.94 -14.45 10.01
CA VAL A 33 2.29 -15.01 9.90
C VAL A 33 2.87 -15.37 11.26
N LEU A 34 2.73 -14.49 12.26
CA LEU A 34 3.35 -14.66 13.58
C LEU A 34 2.53 -15.52 14.54
N TRP A 35 1.28 -15.88 14.21
CA TRP A 35 0.44 -16.66 15.13
C TRP A 35 1.05 -18.06 15.41
N PRO A 36 1.34 -18.38 16.67
CA PRO A 36 1.84 -19.69 17.03
C PRO A 36 0.70 -20.72 17.05
N GLY A 37 0.83 -21.78 16.26
CA GLY A 37 -0.11 -22.91 16.28
C GLY A 37 -1.29 -22.76 15.29
N THR A 38 -2.31 -23.59 15.47
CA THR A 38 -3.50 -23.55 14.60
C THR A 38 -4.22 -22.22 14.78
N LEU A 39 -4.50 -21.53 13.67
CA LEU A 39 -5.29 -20.31 13.74
C LEU A 39 -6.73 -20.67 14.13
N PRO A 40 -7.31 -20.03 15.15
CA PRO A 40 -8.70 -20.22 15.48
C PRO A 40 -9.58 -19.70 14.34
N MET A 41 -10.63 -20.45 13.99
CA MET A 41 -11.54 -20.15 12.86
C MET A 41 -12.08 -18.70 12.84
N PRO A 42 -12.46 -18.08 13.97
CA PRO A 42 -12.91 -16.69 13.96
C PRO A 42 -11.84 -15.72 13.45
N LEU A 43 -10.57 -15.96 13.81
CA LEU A 43 -9.44 -15.12 13.40
C LEU A 43 -9.20 -15.21 11.89
N LEU A 44 -9.31 -16.42 11.34
CA LEU A 44 -9.25 -16.66 9.89
C LEU A 44 -10.37 -15.92 9.16
N VAL A 45 -11.61 -15.99 9.65
CA VAL A 45 -12.75 -15.28 9.04
C VAL A 45 -12.53 -13.78 9.04
N VAL A 46 -12.11 -13.20 10.17
CA VAL A 46 -11.79 -11.78 10.26
C VAL A 46 -10.68 -11.41 9.28
N ALA A 47 -9.62 -12.21 9.21
CA ALA A 47 -8.51 -11.95 8.29
C ALA A 47 -8.96 -12.01 6.82
N LEU A 48 -9.79 -12.99 6.44
CA LEU A 48 -10.36 -13.09 5.09
C LEU A 48 -11.23 -11.88 4.74
N VAL A 49 -12.06 -11.40 5.67
CA VAL A 49 -12.86 -10.18 5.48
C VAL A 49 -11.96 -8.96 5.26
N PHE A 50 -10.90 -8.83 6.05
CA PHE A 50 -9.93 -7.73 5.89
C PHE A 50 -9.14 -7.82 4.59
N ILE A 51 -8.74 -9.02 4.17
CA ILE A 51 -8.08 -9.24 2.86
C ILE A 51 -9.04 -8.86 1.73
N GLY A 52 -10.31 -9.24 1.83
CA GLY A 52 -11.35 -8.84 0.87
C GLY A 52 -11.54 -7.32 0.81
N ALA A 53 -11.55 -6.66 1.98
CA ALA A 53 -11.58 -5.20 2.07
C ALA A 53 -10.32 -4.53 1.47
N GLY A 54 -9.21 -5.27 1.35
CA GLY A 54 -7.98 -4.85 0.66
C GLY A 54 -8.21 -4.44 -0.80
N GLY A 55 -9.28 -4.90 -1.45
CA GLY A 55 -9.70 -4.42 -2.77
C GLY A 55 -9.93 -2.89 -2.84
N GLY A 56 -10.35 -2.27 -1.73
CA GLY A 56 -10.46 -0.80 -1.63
C GLY A 56 -9.10 -0.10 -1.72
N GLY A 57 -8.02 -0.74 -1.29
CA GLY A 57 -6.66 -0.22 -1.42
C GLY A 57 -6.20 -0.10 -2.88
N ALA A 58 -6.61 -1.05 -3.73
CA ALA A 58 -6.31 -0.99 -5.17
C ALA A 58 -7.03 0.19 -5.85
N MET A 59 -8.30 0.46 -5.50
CA MET A 59 -9.01 1.63 -6.01
C MET A 59 -8.33 2.94 -5.59
N LEU A 60 -7.81 3.04 -4.36
CA LEU A 60 -7.06 4.20 -3.91
C LEU A 60 -5.73 4.38 -4.66
N ALA A 61 -5.06 3.30 -5.03
CA ALA A 61 -3.83 3.35 -5.84
C ALA A 61 -4.12 3.86 -7.27
N PHE A 62 -5.19 3.37 -7.90
CA PHE A 62 -5.61 3.85 -9.22
C PHE A 62 -6.08 5.31 -9.19
N ASP A 63 -6.86 5.70 -8.17
CA ASP A 63 -7.32 7.07 -7.99
C ASP A 63 -6.14 8.02 -7.75
N GLY A 64 -5.18 7.60 -6.92
CA GLY A 64 -3.92 8.31 -6.70
C GLY A 64 -3.10 8.50 -7.99
N ALA A 65 -2.97 7.45 -8.81
CA ALA A 65 -2.24 7.50 -10.07
C ALA A 65 -2.89 8.43 -11.10
N ARG A 66 -4.23 8.45 -11.19
CA ARG A 66 -4.95 9.40 -12.06
C ARG A 66 -4.75 10.85 -11.63
N MET A 67 -4.81 11.11 -10.32
CA MET A 67 -4.70 12.46 -9.77
C MET A 67 -3.28 13.04 -9.84
N ALA A 68 -2.25 12.20 -9.92
CA ALA A 68 -0.86 12.65 -10.01
C ALA A 68 -0.40 13.01 -11.44
N ASN A 69 -1.19 12.71 -12.47
CA ASN A 69 -0.80 12.87 -13.87
C ASN A 69 -1.61 13.95 -14.58
N ALA A 70 -0.98 14.68 -15.49
CA ALA A 70 -1.65 15.67 -16.33
C ALA A 70 -2.69 14.98 -17.23
N THR A 71 -3.80 15.65 -17.54
CA THR A 71 -4.98 15.09 -18.26
C THR A 71 -4.64 14.37 -19.58
N HIS A 72 -3.56 14.75 -20.26
CA HIS A 72 -3.09 14.10 -21.50
C HIS A 72 -2.30 12.79 -21.28
N ARG A 73 -1.94 12.45 -20.04
CA ARG A 73 -1.21 11.23 -19.62
C ARG A 73 -1.98 10.38 -18.61
N CYS A 74 -3.25 10.72 -18.32
CA CYS A 74 -4.07 9.97 -17.36
C CYS A 74 -4.35 8.51 -17.77
N GLY A 75 -4.25 8.18 -19.05
CA GLY A 75 -4.46 6.81 -19.55
C GLY A 75 -3.33 5.83 -19.19
N THR A 76 -2.07 6.27 -19.23
CA THR A 76 -0.90 5.39 -19.00
C THR A 76 -0.60 5.14 -17.53
N ALA A 77 -1.09 5.99 -16.63
CA ALA A 77 -0.78 5.91 -15.21
C ALA A 77 -1.41 4.69 -14.50
N PRO A 78 -2.69 4.36 -14.70
CA PRO A 78 -3.27 3.10 -14.22
C PRO A 78 -2.58 1.86 -14.78
N ASP A 79 -2.15 1.89 -16.05
CA ASP A 79 -1.49 0.75 -16.68
C ASP A 79 -0.16 0.43 -16.02
N VAL A 80 0.63 1.45 -15.67
CA VAL A 80 1.88 1.30 -14.91
C VAL A 80 1.63 0.70 -13.53
N VAL A 81 0.57 1.14 -12.83
CA VAL A 81 0.19 0.57 -11.52
C VAL A 81 -0.20 -0.90 -11.65
N ASN A 82 -0.97 -1.25 -12.68
CA ASN A 82 -1.41 -2.63 -12.90
C ASN A 82 -0.23 -3.56 -13.25
N MET A 83 0.67 -3.11 -14.14
CA MET A 83 1.88 -3.87 -14.48
C MET A 83 2.81 -4.06 -13.28
N GLY A 84 2.95 -3.02 -12.45
CA GLY A 84 3.71 -3.12 -11.19
C GLY A 84 3.09 -4.14 -10.24
N GLY A 85 1.77 -4.10 -10.05
CA GLY A 85 1.04 -5.03 -9.18
C GLY A 85 1.12 -6.48 -9.65
N LEU A 86 0.95 -6.73 -10.96
CA LEU A 86 1.07 -8.06 -11.53
C LEU A 86 2.49 -8.62 -11.41
N SER A 87 3.49 -7.80 -11.76
CA SER A 87 4.90 -8.21 -11.66
C SER A 87 5.28 -8.53 -10.22
N ALA A 88 4.83 -7.71 -9.26
CA ALA A 88 5.02 -7.95 -7.85
C ALA A 88 4.34 -9.25 -7.38
N ALA A 89 3.13 -9.53 -7.85
CA ALA A 89 2.42 -10.77 -7.54
C ALA A 89 3.13 -12.01 -8.10
N VAL A 90 3.67 -11.95 -9.32
CA VAL A 90 4.45 -13.06 -9.88
C VAL A 90 5.73 -13.28 -9.08
N LEU A 91 6.47 -12.20 -8.78
CA LEU A 91 7.68 -12.29 -7.97
C LEU A 91 7.40 -12.87 -6.59
N ILE A 92 6.30 -12.45 -5.93
CA ILE A 92 5.96 -12.97 -4.60
C ILE A 92 5.67 -14.47 -4.67
N GLN A 93 4.91 -14.93 -5.66
CA GLN A 93 4.63 -16.36 -5.84
C GLN A 93 5.90 -17.19 -6.07
N LEU A 94 6.86 -16.68 -6.84
CA LEU A 94 8.15 -17.34 -7.03
C LEU A 94 8.95 -17.43 -5.74
N VAL A 95 9.02 -16.35 -4.96
CA VAL A 95 9.73 -16.33 -3.68
C VAL A 95 9.04 -17.26 -2.67
N VAL A 96 7.71 -17.24 -2.60
CA VAL A 96 6.91 -18.16 -1.77
C VAL A 96 7.24 -19.62 -2.11
N GLY A 97 7.24 -19.96 -3.41
CA GLY A 97 7.58 -21.31 -3.89
C GLY A 97 9.02 -21.70 -3.55
N ALA A 98 9.97 -20.79 -3.72
CA ALA A 98 11.37 -21.01 -3.37
C ALA A 98 11.54 -21.27 -1.87
N VAL A 99 10.90 -20.48 -1.01
CA VAL A 99 10.92 -20.67 0.45
C VAL A 99 10.36 -22.03 0.86
N GLN A 100 9.26 -22.48 0.23
CA GLN A 100 8.73 -23.83 0.47
C GLN A 100 9.67 -24.95 -0.02
N SER A 101 10.34 -24.76 -1.15
CA SER A 101 11.21 -25.80 -1.74
C SER A 101 12.48 -26.09 -0.92
N VAL A 102 12.93 -25.14 -0.11
CA VAL A 102 14.17 -25.27 0.69
C VAL A 102 13.91 -25.51 2.17
N SER A 103 12.66 -25.47 2.61
CA SER A 103 12.32 -25.65 4.02
C SER A 103 12.12 -27.12 4.38
N ASP A 104 13.02 -27.70 5.18
CA ASP A 104 12.80 -28.97 5.90
C ASP A 104 11.77 -28.83 7.05
N LEU A 105 10.98 -27.76 7.04
CA LEU A 105 10.02 -27.44 8.08
C LEU A 105 8.77 -28.29 7.95
N PRO A 106 8.09 -28.61 9.07
CA PRO A 106 6.76 -29.22 9.04
C PRO A 106 5.82 -28.38 8.15
N ALA A 107 4.97 -29.03 7.36
CA ALA A 107 4.13 -28.38 6.34
C ALA A 107 3.34 -27.15 6.87
N ALA A 108 2.84 -27.23 8.11
CA ALA A 108 2.14 -26.10 8.76
C ALA A 108 3.05 -24.88 9.02
N GLN A 109 4.34 -25.10 9.30
CA GLN A 109 5.32 -24.02 9.48
C GLN A 109 5.83 -23.51 8.13
N ALA A 110 6.10 -24.41 7.18
CA ALA A 110 6.47 -24.04 5.80
C ALA A 110 5.40 -23.15 5.16
N TYR A 111 4.12 -23.47 5.37
CA TYR A 111 2.99 -22.67 4.89
C TYR A 111 2.88 -21.29 5.58
N ARG A 112 3.33 -21.12 6.84
CA ARG A 112 3.39 -19.79 7.48
C ARG A 112 4.54 -18.95 6.93
N TRP A 113 5.72 -19.54 6.79
CA TRP A 113 6.90 -18.83 6.28
C TRP A 113 6.78 -18.50 4.79
N ALA A 114 6.02 -19.28 4.03
CA ALA A 114 5.58 -18.97 2.67
C ALA A 114 4.95 -17.57 2.55
N PHE A 115 4.30 -17.06 3.59
CA PHE A 115 3.68 -15.74 3.58
C PHE A 115 4.58 -14.60 4.06
N ALA A 116 5.73 -14.90 4.66
CA ALA A 116 6.68 -13.87 5.12
C ALA A 116 7.17 -12.94 3.99
N PRO A 117 7.47 -13.43 2.76
CA PRO A 117 7.80 -12.56 1.63
C PRO A 117 6.73 -11.52 1.32
N VAL A 118 5.44 -11.89 1.38
CA VAL A 118 4.31 -10.98 1.16
C VAL A 118 4.34 -9.85 2.17
N LEU A 119 4.58 -10.20 3.44
CA LEU A 119 4.65 -9.24 4.53
C LEU A 119 5.85 -8.28 4.38
N VAL A 120 7.01 -8.80 3.98
CA VAL A 120 8.20 -7.98 3.69
C VAL A 120 7.92 -7.00 2.55
N LEU A 121 7.30 -7.46 1.47
CA LEU A 121 6.96 -6.59 0.33
C LEU A 121 5.99 -5.48 0.74
N MET A 122 4.96 -5.81 1.52
CA MET A 122 4.04 -4.81 2.08
C MET A 122 4.77 -3.81 2.98
N ALA A 123 5.63 -4.27 3.89
CA ALA A 123 6.40 -3.41 4.77
C ALA A 123 7.28 -2.42 3.98
N VAL A 124 7.95 -2.90 2.92
CA VAL A 124 8.73 -2.05 2.01
C VAL A 124 7.83 -1.01 1.33
N GLY A 125 6.64 -1.42 0.87
CA GLY A 125 5.65 -0.51 0.28
C GLY A 125 5.18 0.56 1.26
N THR A 126 4.77 0.17 2.47
CA THR A 126 4.33 1.08 3.54
C THR A 126 5.45 2.03 3.95
N LEU A 127 6.70 1.53 4.06
CA LEU A 127 7.87 2.34 4.37
C LEU A 127 8.17 3.34 3.26
N ALA A 128 8.13 2.92 1.99
CA ALA A 128 8.32 3.82 0.86
C ALA A 128 7.25 4.92 0.82
N GLN A 129 5.99 4.58 1.09
CA GLN A 129 4.92 5.57 1.26
C GLN A 129 5.21 6.52 2.43
N TRP A 130 5.70 6.01 3.56
CA TRP A 130 6.07 6.82 4.72
C TRP A 130 7.23 7.80 4.45
N LEU A 131 8.29 7.33 3.79
CA LEU A 131 9.46 8.14 3.43
C LEU A 131 9.11 9.23 2.41
N ARG A 132 8.15 8.98 1.51
CA ARG A 132 7.73 9.91 0.46
C ARG A 132 6.62 10.87 0.88
N ARG A 133 6.11 10.80 2.12
CA ARG A 133 5.11 11.75 2.60
C ARG A 133 5.70 13.16 2.61
N PRO A 134 5.02 14.17 2.05
CA PRO A 134 5.49 15.54 2.18
C PRO A 134 5.52 15.93 3.67
N LYS A 135 6.72 16.27 4.16
CA LYS A 135 6.89 16.77 5.52
C LYS A 135 6.13 18.09 5.61
N THR A 136 5.21 18.19 6.57
CA THR A 136 4.47 19.41 6.89
C THR A 136 5.42 20.61 6.93
N SER A 137 5.16 21.63 6.11
CA SER A 137 5.74 22.96 6.30
C SER A 137 5.45 23.39 7.74
N ARG A 138 6.48 23.88 8.43
CA ARG A 138 6.37 24.31 9.83
C ARG A 138 5.27 25.37 9.95
N PRO A 139 4.42 25.35 11.00
CA PRO A 139 3.54 26.46 11.29
C PRO A 139 4.41 27.71 11.53
N GLY A 140 4.45 28.62 10.56
CA GLY A 140 5.23 29.86 10.63
C GLY A 140 6.08 30.21 9.41
N GLU A 141 6.18 29.35 8.39
CA GLU A 141 6.92 29.70 7.16
C GLU A 141 6.00 30.52 6.22
N PRO A 142 6.28 31.82 5.99
CA PRO A 142 5.46 32.63 5.11
C PRO A 142 5.52 32.08 3.67
N PRO A 143 4.41 32.14 2.91
CA PRO A 143 4.37 31.60 1.55
C PRO A 143 5.42 32.29 0.66
N SER A 144 6.25 31.48 -0.01
CA SER A 144 7.35 31.90 -0.90
C SER A 144 6.90 32.63 -2.18
N HIS A 145 5.63 33.05 -2.25
CA HIS A 145 5.05 33.80 -3.36
C HIS A 145 4.93 35.31 -3.07
N ALA A 146 5.35 35.77 -1.89
CA ALA A 146 5.55 37.19 -1.63
C ALA A 146 6.94 37.63 -2.13
N ARG A 147 7.19 37.54 -3.44
CA ARG A 147 8.14 38.46 -4.07
C ARG A 147 7.35 39.71 -4.46
N PRO A 148 7.57 40.87 -3.83
CA PRO A 148 7.04 42.10 -4.38
C PRO A 148 7.67 42.30 -5.76
N TRP A 149 6.81 42.47 -6.76
CA TRP A 149 7.19 42.86 -8.11
C TRP A 149 7.97 44.18 -8.01
N GLY A 150 9.28 44.12 -8.26
CA GLY A 150 10.11 45.27 -8.59
C GLY A 150 10.20 45.42 -10.10
#